data_AF-A0A968ZNL7-F1
#
_entry.id   AF-A0A968ZNL7-F1
#
_cell.length_a   1.000
_cell.length_b   1.000
_cell.length_c   1.000
_cell.angle_alpha   90.00
_cell.angle_beta   90.00
_cell.angle_gamma   90.00
#
_symmetry.space_group_name_H-M   'P 1'
#
loop_
_entity.id
_entity.type
_entity.pdbx_description
1 polymer ?
#
loop_
_entity_poly.entity_id
_entity_poly.type
_entity_poly.pdbx_seq_one_letter_code
_entity_poly.pdbx_strand_id
1 'polypeptide(L)'
;MLANLCCAYASVLAQSLSQEHYTNGALRAEGQEINQNRTGLWRLYYPDGALAAEELYKAGQLHGPAHYYYPDSTIQTIETWEHGLQQDSAFYYHANGHLEKKGRYEKSVYEGEWVFYYPHGEIKRKGSYRAGYPQGLWSFYHANGILQQKGCFEKGKENGPWRYYRP
;
A
#
# COMPACT_ATOMS: atom_id res chain seq x y z
N MET A 1 -46.50 -40.95 -18.20
CA MET A 1 -45.12 -41.36 -17.83
C MET A 1 -44.21 -40.23 -18.28
N LEU A 2 -43.92 -39.24 -17.45
CA LEU A 2 -42.90 -39.19 -16.39
C LEU A 2 -41.46 -39.42 -16.90
N ALA A 3 -40.70 -38.32 -16.92
CA ALA A 3 -39.26 -38.13 -16.61
C ALA A 3 -38.84 -36.85 -17.38
N ASN A 4 -38.72 -35.65 -16.82
CA ASN A 4 -38.11 -35.16 -15.57
C ASN A 4 -36.61 -35.45 -15.46
N LEU A 5 -35.85 -34.38 -15.18
CA LEU A 5 -34.40 -34.22 -14.93
C LEU A 5 -33.70 -33.37 -16.02
N CYS A 6 -32.96 -32.31 -15.71
CA CYS A 6 -32.78 -31.53 -14.50
C CYS A 6 -32.01 -30.27 -14.91
N CYS A 7 -32.16 -29.21 -14.13
CA CYS A 7 -31.51 -27.92 -14.24
C CYS A 7 -30.07 -27.95 -14.81
N ALA A 8 -29.85 -27.20 -15.89
CA ALA A 8 -28.54 -26.66 -16.19
C ALA A 8 -28.19 -25.63 -15.09
N TYR A 9 -27.42 -26.05 -14.09
CA TYR A 9 -26.73 -25.13 -13.19
C TYR A 9 -25.60 -24.44 -13.95
N ALA A 10 -25.95 -23.53 -14.84
CA ALA A 10 -25.04 -22.46 -15.24
C ALA A 10 -25.30 -21.32 -14.26
N SER A 11 -24.60 -21.31 -13.13
CA SER A 11 -24.46 -20.08 -12.34
C SER A 11 -23.58 -19.14 -13.15
N VAL A 12 -24.19 -18.46 -14.11
CA VAL A 12 -23.59 -17.30 -14.75
C VAL A 12 -23.48 -16.28 -13.63
N LEU A 13 -22.28 -16.12 -13.08
CA LEU A 13 -21.97 -15.05 -12.15
C LEU A 13 -22.36 -13.74 -12.83
N ALA A 14 -23.38 -13.06 -12.32
CA ALA A 14 -23.83 -11.78 -12.86
C ALA A 14 -22.73 -10.75 -12.60
N GLN A 15 -21.81 -10.61 -13.55
CA GLN A 15 -20.83 -9.55 -13.55
C GLN A 15 -21.56 -8.26 -13.91
N SER A 16 -21.55 -7.30 -12.99
CA SER A 16 -22.18 -6.00 -13.20
C SER A 16 -21.16 -4.89 -13.04
N LEU A 17 -21.31 -3.84 -13.85
CA LEU A 17 -20.61 -2.59 -13.60
C LEU A 17 -21.28 -1.92 -12.40
N SER A 18 -20.50 -1.61 -11.38
CA SER A 18 -20.94 -0.96 -10.16
C SER A 18 -20.37 0.45 -10.11
N GLN A 19 -21.19 1.39 -9.64
CA GLN A 19 -20.82 2.77 -9.41
C GLN A 19 -21.33 3.21 -8.05
N GLU A 20 -20.45 3.86 -7.30
CA GLU A 20 -20.74 4.42 -6.01
C GLU A 20 -20.59 5.93 -6.09
N HIS A 21 -21.48 6.67 -5.43
CA HIS A 21 -21.50 8.13 -5.44
C HIS A 21 -21.38 8.67 -4.02
N TYR A 22 -20.78 9.86 -3.91
CA TYR A 22 -20.83 10.68 -2.70
C TYR A 22 -22.25 11.19 -2.44
N THR A 23 -22.48 11.76 -1.25
CA THR A 23 -23.79 12.34 -0.87
C THR A 23 -24.21 13.52 -1.74
N ASN A 24 -23.24 14.22 -2.36
CA ASN A 24 -23.48 15.29 -3.33
C ASN A 24 -23.73 14.78 -4.76
N GLY A 25 -23.73 13.47 -4.98
CA GLY A 25 -23.93 12.85 -6.30
C GLY A 25 -22.66 12.72 -7.15
N ALA A 26 -21.50 13.20 -6.71
CA ALA A 26 -20.24 13.01 -7.43
C ALA A 26 -19.83 11.53 -7.43
N LEU A 27 -19.21 11.05 -8.51
CA LEU A 27 -18.71 9.68 -8.61
C LEU A 27 -17.60 9.47 -7.56
N ARG A 28 -17.74 8.42 -6.75
CA ARG A 28 -16.80 8.05 -5.68
C ARG A 28 -15.96 6.86 -6.06
N ALA A 29 -16.57 5.85 -6.67
CA ALA A 29 -15.88 4.65 -7.09
C ALA A 29 -16.61 3.97 -8.25
N GLU A 30 -15.86 3.28 -9.10
CA GLU A 30 -16.44 2.41 -10.11
C GLU A 30 -15.58 1.16 -10.30
N GLY A 31 -16.23 0.08 -10.71
CA GLY A 31 -15.55 -1.19 -10.98
C GLY A 31 -16.54 -2.30 -11.25
N GLN A 32 -16.06 -3.54 -11.20
CA GLN A 32 -16.89 -4.71 -11.43
C GLN A 32 -17.22 -5.43 -10.13
N GLU A 33 -18.43 -5.97 -10.06
CA GLU A 33 -18.86 -6.85 -8.99
C GLU A 33 -19.30 -8.20 -9.52
N ILE A 34 -19.01 -9.25 -8.74
CA ILE A 34 -19.53 -10.59 -8.91
C ILE A 34 -20.13 -11.02 -7.57
N ASN A 35 -21.42 -11.38 -7.56
CA ASN A 35 -22.16 -11.74 -6.34
C ASN A 35 -22.00 -10.70 -5.22
N GLN A 36 -22.15 -9.40 -5.54
CA GLN A 36 -21.99 -8.26 -4.62
C GLN A 36 -20.57 -8.09 -4.04
N ASN A 37 -19.58 -8.82 -4.56
CA ASN A 37 -18.18 -8.66 -4.18
C ASN A 37 -17.40 -7.97 -5.29
N ARG A 38 -16.60 -6.96 -4.91
CA ARG A 38 -15.67 -6.28 -5.82
C ARG A 38 -14.71 -7.28 -6.47
N THR A 39 -14.47 -7.11 -7.76
CA THR A 39 -13.52 -7.88 -8.54
C THR A 39 -12.85 -7.02 -9.60
N GLY A 40 -11.62 -7.35 -9.95
CA GLY A 40 -10.86 -6.62 -10.97
C GLY A 40 -10.48 -5.21 -10.51
N LEU A 41 -10.18 -4.36 -11.47
CA LEU A 41 -9.75 -2.98 -11.22
C LEU A 41 -10.94 -2.14 -10.76
N TRP A 42 -10.75 -1.47 -9.62
CA TRP A 42 -11.61 -0.44 -9.10
C TRP A 42 -10.88 0.89 -9.15
N ARG A 43 -11.58 1.92 -9.61
CA ARG A 43 -11.11 3.30 -9.58
C ARG A 43 -11.91 4.07 -8.56
N LEU A 44 -11.21 4.78 -7.69
CA LEU A 44 -11.78 5.63 -6.67
C LEU A 44 -11.43 7.08 -7.01
N TYR A 45 -12.34 7.99 -6.71
CA TYR A 45 -12.24 9.40 -7.08
C TYR A 45 -12.48 10.29 -5.86
N TYR A 46 -11.80 11.42 -5.81
CA TYR A 46 -12.10 12.53 -4.91
C TYR A 46 -13.45 13.19 -5.29
N PRO A 47 -14.08 13.98 -4.39
CA PRO A 47 -15.35 14.65 -4.69
C PRO A 47 -15.31 15.64 -5.88
N ASP A 48 -14.12 16.12 -6.25
CA ASP A 48 -13.89 16.99 -7.42
C ASP A 48 -13.68 16.19 -8.73
N GLY A 49 -13.69 14.86 -8.66
CA GLY A 49 -13.48 13.95 -9.78
C GLY A 49 -12.03 13.58 -10.05
N ALA A 50 -11.06 14.10 -9.28
CA ALA A 50 -9.67 13.67 -9.40
C ALA A 50 -9.52 12.19 -9.00
N LEU A 51 -8.68 11.43 -9.70
CA LEU A 51 -8.43 10.03 -9.39
C LEU A 51 -7.72 9.93 -8.03
N ALA A 52 -8.33 9.20 -7.09
CA ALA A 52 -7.82 9.01 -5.74
C ALA A 52 -7.07 7.68 -5.59
N ALA A 53 -7.57 6.62 -6.21
CA ALA A 53 -6.92 5.32 -6.16
C ALA A 53 -7.28 4.42 -7.36
N GLU A 54 -6.37 3.51 -7.66
CA GLU A 54 -6.57 2.34 -8.51
C GLU A 54 -6.25 1.09 -7.70
N GLU A 55 -7.25 0.27 -7.47
CA GLU A 55 -7.18 -0.87 -6.55
C GLU A 55 -7.62 -2.14 -7.27
N LEU A 56 -6.84 -3.22 -7.15
CA LEU A 56 -7.20 -4.51 -7.70
C LEU A 56 -7.89 -5.37 -6.64
N TYR A 57 -9.07 -5.92 -6.96
CA TYR A 57 -9.86 -6.76 -6.06
C TYR A 57 -10.01 -8.19 -6.58
N LYS A 58 -10.08 -9.14 -5.66
CA LYS A 58 -10.46 -10.54 -5.90
C LYS A 58 -11.40 -10.99 -4.79
N ALA A 59 -12.62 -11.38 -5.15
CA ALA A 59 -13.65 -11.82 -4.20
C ALA A 59 -13.83 -10.85 -3.01
N GLY A 60 -13.89 -9.55 -3.30
CA GLY A 60 -14.12 -8.50 -2.31
C GLY A 60 -12.90 -8.06 -1.51
N GLN A 61 -11.73 -8.67 -1.72
CA GLN A 61 -10.48 -8.32 -1.02
C GLN A 61 -9.46 -7.67 -1.97
N LEU A 62 -8.67 -6.72 -1.48
CA LEU A 62 -7.52 -6.19 -2.22
C LEU A 62 -6.55 -7.33 -2.56
N HIS A 63 -6.16 -7.40 -3.82
CA HIS A 63 -5.30 -8.45 -4.36
C HIS A 63 -4.60 -7.95 -5.62
N GLY A 64 -3.28 -7.79 -5.56
CA GLY A 64 -2.43 -7.23 -6.59
C GLY A 64 -1.98 -5.79 -6.27
N PRO A 65 -1.52 -5.04 -7.28
CA PRO A 65 -1.05 -3.68 -7.10
C PRO A 65 -2.21 -2.74 -6.72
N ALA A 66 -1.91 -1.77 -5.86
CA ALA A 66 -2.76 -0.65 -5.55
C ALA A 66 -1.94 0.65 -5.67
N HIS A 67 -2.51 1.63 -6.36
CA HIS A 67 -1.93 2.97 -6.50
C HIS A 67 -2.85 3.98 -5.85
N TYR A 68 -2.30 4.86 -5.04
CA TYR A 68 -3.02 5.96 -4.42
C TYR A 68 -2.39 7.26 -4.86
N TYR A 69 -3.23 8.28 -5.04
CA TYR A 69 -2.85 9.56 -5.62
C TYR A 69 -3.27 10.69 -4.70
N TYR A 70 -2.46 11.74 -4.63
CA TYR A 70 -2.89 13.02 -4.08
C TYR A 70 -3.92 13.69 -5.00
N PRO A 71 -4.69 14.69 -4.53
CA PRO A 71 -5.69 15.38 -5.35
C PRO A 71 -5.13 16.04 -6.62
N ASP A 72 -3.83 16.39 -6.64
CA ASP A 72 -3.14 16.91 -7.81
C ASP A 72 -2.69 15.82 -8.80
N SER A 73 -3.16 14.58 -8.61
CA SER A 73 -2.83 13.40 -9.39
C SER A 73 -1.37 12.92 -9.26
N THR A 74 -0.59 13.50 -8.34
CA THR A 74 0.74 12.95 -8.03
C THR A 74 0.61 11.64 -7.26
N ILE A 75 1.49 10.69 -7.55
CA ILE A 75 1.49 9.39 -6.87
C ILE A 75 1.83 9.60 -5.40
N GLN A 76 0.95 9.12 -4.52
CA GLN A 76 1.13 9.11 -3.07
C GLN A 76 1.76 7.80 -2.63
N THR A 77 1.22 6.68 -3.12
CA THR A 77 1.59 5.36 -2.63
C THR A 77 1.46 4.31 -3.73
N ILE A 78 2.41 3.38 -3.77
CA ILE A 78 2.36 2.16 -4.57
C ILE A 78 2.53 1.00 -3.60
N GLU A 79 1.54 0.12 -3.55
CA GLU A 79 1.51 -1.04 -2.66
C GLU A 79 1.13 -2.29 -3.43
N THR A 80 1.50 -3.45 -2.89
CA THR A 80 1.00 -4.75 -3.36
C THR A 80 0.23 -5.41 -2.22
N TRP A 81 -0.90 -6.03 -2.58
CA TRP A 81 -1.81 -6.64 -1.64
C TRP A 81 -2.05 -8.11 -1.99
N GLU A 82 -2.20 -8.96 -1.00
CA GLU A 82 -2.58 -10.37 -1.17
C GLU A 82 -3.61 -10.73 -0.11
N HIS A 83 -4.84 -11.06 -0.53
CA HIS A 83 -5.96 -11.42 0.35
C HIS A 83 -6.26 -10.36 1.41
N GLY A 84 -6.20 -9.08 1.01
CA GLY A 84 -6.44 -7.94 1.89
C GLY A 84 -5.29 -7.59 2.83
N LEU A 85 -4.11 -8.21 2.68
CA LEU A 85 -2.91 -7.90 3.46
C LEU A 85 -1.82 -7.30 2.56
N GLN A 86 -1.11 -6.29 3.04
CA GLN A 86 0.02 -5.73 2.29
C GLN A 86 1.15 -6.76 2.21
N GLN A 87 1.74 -6.88 1.03
CA GLN A 87 2.73 -7.89 0.71
C GLN A 87 3.74 -7.32 -0.27
N ASP A 88 4.98 -7.81 -0.23
CA ASP A 88 6.05 -7.38 -1.13
C ASP A 88 6.29 -5.86 -1.05
N SER A 89 6.68 -5.24 -2.15
CA SER A 89 7.26 -3.91 -2.18
C SER A 89 6.20 -2.82 -1.98
N ALA A 90 6.57 -1.82 -1.19
CA ALA A 90 5.76 -0.62 -0.97
C ALA A 90 6.62 0.64 -1.10
N PHE A 91 6.06 1.65 -1.78
CA PHE A 91 6.66 2.95 -2.01
C PHE A 91 5.68 4.03 -1.59
N TYR A 92 6.17 4.99 -0.82
CA TYR A 92 5.39 6.12 -0.34
C TYR A 92 6.12 7.39 -0.75
N TYR A 93 5.38 8.41 -1.17
CA TYR A 93 5.90 9.64 -1.70
C TYR A 93 5.34 10.84 -0.93
N HIS A 94 6.21 11.80 -0.67
CA HIS A 94 5.83 13.12 -0.19
C HIS A 94 4.96 13.82 -1.25
N ALA A 95 4.15 14.80 -0.82
CA ALA A 95 3.30 15.58 -1.74
C ALA A 95 4.08 16.37 -2.81
N ASN A 96 5.40 16.52 -2.67
CA ASN A 96 6.26 17.11 -3.70
C ASN A 96 6.79 16.08 -4.72
N GLY A 97 6.31 14.83 -4.66
CA GLY A 97 6.69 13.74 -5.55
C GLY A 97 8.00 13.03 -5.19
N HIS A 98 8.74 13.49 -4.18
CA HIS A 98 9.93 12.77 -3.73
C HIS A 98 9.55 11.56 -2.87
N LEU A 99 10.33 10.48 -3.01
CA LEU A 99 10.14 9.28 -2.21
C LEU A 99 10.25 9.62 -0.71
N GLU A 100 9.27 9.21 0.08
CA GLU A 100 9.23 9.35 1.53
C GLU A 100 9.82 8.12 2.20
N LYS A 101 9.37 6.94 1.80
CA LYS A 101 9.90 5.67 2.31
C LYS A 101 9.64 4.54 1.33
N LYS A 102 10.51 3.54 1.38
CA LYS A 102 10.30 2.28 0.67
C LYS A 102 10.80 1.11 1.49
N GLY A 103 10.21 -0.04 1.23
CA GLY A 103 10.62 -1.32 1.79
C GLY A 103 9.64 -2.39 1.34
N ARG A 104 9.54 -3.46 2.11
CA ARG A 104 8.53 -4.50 1.86
C ARG A 104 7.70 -4.79 3.09
N TYR A 105 6.49 -5.25 2.84
CA TYR A 105 5.62 -5.87 3.83
C TYR A 105 5.59 -7.38 3.64
N GLU A 106 5.38 -8.09 4.74
CA GLU A 106 4.94 -9.47 4.72
C GLU A 106 3.70 -9.55 5.60
N LYS A 107 2.53 -9.89 5.05
CA LYS A 107 1.26 -9.94 5.80
C LYS A 107 0.98 -8.67 6.63
N SER A 108 1.14 -7.51 6.00
CA SER A 108 0.93 -6.18 6.60
C SER A 108 1.90 -5.78 7.72
N VAL A 109 3.00 -6.51 7.90
CA VAL A 109 4.08 -6.09 8.82
C VAL A 109 5.35 -5.73 8.06
N TYR A 110 6.09 -4.72 8.56
CA TYR A 110 7.38 -4.37 7.98
C TYR A 110 8.35 -5.54 8.03
N GLU A 111 8.99 -5.81 6.90
CA GLU A 111 9.95 -6.89 6.75
C GLU A 111 11.12 -6.43 5.88
N GLY A 112 12.33 -6.92 6.17
CA GLY A 112 13.54 -6.60 5.41
C GLY A 112 13.96 -5.14 5.50
N GLU A 113 14.74 -4.69 4.51
CA GLU A 113 15.31 -3.34 4.48
C GLU A 113 14.22 -2.28 4.23
N TRP A 114 14.26 -1.24 5.05
CA TRP A 114 13.46 -0.04 4.90
C TRP A 114 14.36 1.19 4.82
N VAL A 115 14.05 2.07 3.88
CA VAL A 115 14.72 3.36 3.71
C VAL A 115 13.68 4.45 3.80
N PHE A 116 13.97 5.46 4.61
CA PHE A 116 13.15 6.64 4.82
C PHE A 116 13.95 7.85 4.38
N TYR A 117 13.27 8.84 3.81
CA TYR A 117 13.86 9.99 3.15
C TYR A 117 13.21 11.28 3.66
N TYR A 118 13.98 12.36 3.65
CA TYR A 118 13.45 13.70 3.85
C TYR A 118 12.71 14.19 2.59
N PRO A 119 11.87 15.23 2.70
CA PRO A 119 11.15 15.78 1.56
C PRO A 119 12.04 16.27 0.40
N HIS A 120 13.30 16.58 0.65
CA HIS A 120 14.28 16.99 -0.38
C HIS A 120 15.09 15.81 -0.95
N GLY A 121 14.74 14.57 -0.61
CA GLY A 121 15.28 13.35 -1.23
C GLY A 121 16.47 12.70 -0.51
N GLU A 122 17.09 13.39 0.46
CA GLU A 122 18.17 12.79 1.25
C GLU A 122 17.68 11.69 2.18
N ILE A 123 18.49 10.66 2.42
CA ILE A 123 18.15 9.59 3.35
C ILE A 123 18.01 10.19 4.75
N LYS A 124 16.90 9.89 5.41
CA LYS A 124 16.63 10.22 6.81
C LYS A 124 17.09 9.11 7.74
N ARG A 125 16.73 7.87 7.42
CA ARG A 125 17.18 6.68 8.14
C ARG A 125 17.01 5.43 7.30
N LYS A 126 17.80 4.41 7.59
CA LYS A 126 17.67 3.09 6.98
C LYS A 126 18.08 1.99 7.94
N GLY A 127 17.48 0.82 7.75
CA GLY A 127 17.79 -0.40 8.47
C GLY A 127 16.76 -1.48 8.16
N SER A 128 16.93 -2.63 8.78
CA SER A 128 16.03 -3.77 8.59
C SER A 128 14.91 -3.82 9.63
N TYR A 129 13.78 -4.37 9.23
CA TYR A 129 12.71 -4.87 10.09
C TYR A 129 12.62 -6.39 10.00
N ARG A 130 12.18 -7.02 11.08
CA ARG A 130 11.74 -8.42 11.11
C ARG A 130 10.46 -8.53 11.90
N ALA A 131 9.42 -9.09 11.29
CA ALA A 131 8.10 -9.23 11.90
C ALA A 131 7.58 -7.91 12.51
N GLY A 132 7.79 -6.79 11.81
CA GLY A 132 7.38 -5.46 12.25
C GLY A 132 8.34 -4.76 13.24
N TYR A 133 9.37 -5.43 13.74
CA TYR A 133 10.32 -4.86 14.70
C TYR A 133 11.64 -4.44 14.03
N PRO A 134 12.18 -3.24 14.33
CA PRO A 134 13.53 -2.88 13.92
C PRO A 134 14.55 -3.94 14.36
N GLN A 135 15.44 -4.32 13.45
CA GLN A 135 16.48 -5.30 13.69
C GLN A 135 17.77 -4.95 12.94
N GLY A 136 18.90 -5.29 13.57
CA GLY A 136 20.22 -5.13 12.98
C GLY A 136 20.68 -3.68 12.99
N LEU A 137 21.65 -3.36 12.15
CA LEU A 137 22.23 -2.03 12.09
C LEU A 137 21.24 -1.02 11.49
N TRP A 138 21.01 0.05 12.24
CA TRP A 138 20.27 1.22 11.79
C TRP A 138 21.20 2.42 11.68
N SER A 139 20.99 3.21 10.64
CA SER A 139 21.70 4.48 10.41
C SER A 139 20.69 5.60 10.25
N PHE A 140 20.95 6.73 10.90
CA PHE A 140 20.12 7.94 10.86
C PHE A 140 20.99 9.10 10.43
N TYR A 141 20.42 9.99 9.64
CA TYR A 141 21.13 11.06 8.96
C TYR A 141 20.39 12.37 9.19
N HIS A 142 21.16 13.46 9.23
CA HIS A 142 20.64 14.81 9.18
C HIS A 142 20.10 15.13 7.79
N ALA A 143 19.31 16.22 7.69
CA ALA A 143 18.77 16.69 6.42
C ALA A 143 19.87 16.99 5.37
N ASN A 144 21.08 17.36 5.79
CA ASN A 144 22.21 17.60 4.90
C ASN A 144 22.94 16.31 4.45
N GLY A 145 22.40 15.12 4.75
CA GLY A 145 22.98 13.83 4.39
C GLY A 145 24.10 13.36 5.31
N ILE A 146 24.51 14.16 6.31
CA ILE A 146 25.56 13.76 7.27
C ILE A 146 25.00 12.71 8.24
N LEU A 147 25.75 11.63 8.44
CA LEU A 147 25.40 10.59 9.40
C LEU A 147 25.28 11.22 10.79
N GLN A 148 24.11 11.11 11.41
CA GLN A 148 23.83 11.61 12.75
C GLN A 148 24.16 10.56 13.80
N GLN A 149 23.65 9.35 13.60
CA GLN A 149 23.85 8.25 14.53
C GLN A 149 23.68 6.89 13.87
N LYS A 150 24.32 5.87 14.45
CA LYS A 150 24.07 4.47 14.10
C LYS A 150 24.22 3.55 15.30
N GLY A 151 23.48 2.46 15.29
CA GLY A 151 23.50 1.44 16.32
C GLY A 151 22.62 0.26 15.92
N CYS A 152 22.67 -0.82 16.70
CA CYS A 152 21.88 -2.01 16.40
C CYS A 152 20.54 -1.97 17.15
N PHE A 153 19.51 -2.52 16.52
CA PHE A 153 18.27 -2.91 17.20
C PHE A 153 18.16 -4.43 17.31
N GLU A 154 17.57 -4.89 18.40
CA GLU A 154 17.15 -6.27 18.60
C GLU A 154 15.72 -6.29 19.14
N LYS A 155 14.81 -6.96 18.41
CA LYS A 155 13.37 -7.03 18.75
C LYS A 155 12.77 -5.65 19.03
N GLY A 156 13.16 -4.66 18.22
CA GLY A 156 12.68 -3.29 18.29
C GLY A 156 13.26 -2.44 19.42
N LYS A 157 14.23 -2.96 20.20
CA LYS A 157 14.94 -2.22 21.23
C LYS A 157 16.38 -1.96 20.82
N GLU A 158 16.91 -0.80 21.21
CA GLU A 158 18.33 -0.50 21.03
C GLU A 158 19.18 -1.57 21.70
N ASN A 159 20.17 -2.09 20.98
CA ASN A 159 21.06 -3.14 21.45
C ASN A 159 22.52 -2.79 21.16
N GLY A 160 23.33 -2.81 22.22
CA GLY A 160 24.75 -2.48 22.13
C GLY A 160 25.02 -0.97 21.97
N PRO A 161 26.28 -0.60 21.67
CA PRO A 161 26.70 0.79 21.66
C PRO A 161 26.15 1.55 20.46
N TRP A 162 25.66 2.77 20.73
CA TRP A 162 25.30 3.74 19.71
C TRP A 162 26.42 4.74 19.49
N ARG A 163 26.68 5.06 18.23
CA ARG A 163 27.64 6.09 17.83
C ARG A 163 26.90 7.30 17.32
N TYR A 164 27.24 8.45 17.88
CA TYR A 164 26.67 9.76 17.53
C TYR A 164 27.77 10.61 16.91
N TYR A 165 27.40 11.37 15.90
CA TYR A 165 28.31 12.19 15.10
C TYR A 165 27.81 13.63 15.13
N ARG A 166 28.76 14.57 15.12
CA ARG A 166 28.44 16.00 15.01
C ARG A 166 28.37 16.37 13.51
N PRO A 167 27.44 17.26 13.12
CA PRO A 167 27.35 17.79 11.75
C PRO A 167 28.65 18.45 11.28
#